data_AF-A0A392M9Z1-F1
#
_entry.id   AF-A0A392M9Z1-F1
#
_cell.length_a   1.000
_cell.length_b   1.000
_cell.length_c   1.000
_cell.angle_alpha   90.00
_cell.angle_beta   90.00
_cell.angle_gamma   90.00
#
_symmetry.space_group_name_H-M   'P 1'
#
loop_
_entity.id
_entity.type
_entity.pdbx_description
1 polymer ?
#
loop_
_entity_poly.entity_id
_entity_poly.type
_entity_poly.pdbx_seq_one_letter_code
_entity_poly.pdbx_strand_id
1 'polypeptide(L)'
;EQFFTELSKWVLHERGHLKAVNVQHHKVGETNEPSIYRINDDLEYSVEIYEWSGKSWEPYVADDVQVQFYMMSPYVLKTLSNDKKGRFFTSFKVPDVYGVFQFKVEYDRLGYTSLSLSKQIPVRPFRHNEYERFIPAAYPYYGAAFSMAMPNTMRVCAMHTFV
;
A
#
# COMPACT_ATOMS: atom_id res chain seq x y z
N GLU A 1 0.34 21.48 44.49
CA GLU A 1 -0.93 20.74 44.28
C GLU A 1 -1.18 20.35 42.82
N GLN A 2 -0.94 21.22 41.84
CA GLN A 2 -1.17 20.95 40.41
C GLN A 2 -0.46 19.71 39.84
N PHE A 3 0.70 19.33 40.37
CA PHE A 3 1.40 18.11 39.93
C PHE A 3 0.66 16.82 40.29
N PHE A 4 0.15 16.70 41.53
CA PHE A 4 -0.60 15.51 41.97
C PHE A 4 -1.92 15.36 41.21
N THR A 5 -2.55 16.48 40.82
CA THR A 5 -3.78 16.44 40.00
C THR A 5 -3.49 15.97 38.58
N GLU A 6 -2.38 16.38 37.95
CA GLU A 6 -2.03 15.89 36.61
C GLU A 6 -1.54 14.44 36.63
N LEU A 7 -0.83 14.03 37.68
CA LEU A 7 -0.36 12.65 37.85
C LEU A 7 -1.55 11.70 38.07
N SER A 8 -2.52 12.09 38.91
CA SER A 8 -3.74 11.29 39.10
C SER A 8 -4.56 11.17 37.82
N LYS A 9 -4.74 12.25 37.05
CA LYS A 9 -5.39 12.19 35.72
C LYS A 9 -4.69 11.24 34.76
N TRP A 10 -3.35 11.25 34.74
CA TRP A 10 -2.56 10.37 33.87
C TRP A 10 -2.69 8.90 34.30
N VAL A 11 -2.54 8.59 35.59
CA VAL A 11 -2.67 7.23 36.13
C VAL A 11 -4.09 6.66 35.93
N LEU A 12 -5.12 7.50 36.05
CA LEU A 12 -6.52 7.11 35.88
C LEU A 12 -6.98 7.09 34.41
N HIS A 13 -6.07 7.24 33.44
CA HIS A 13 -6.38 7.23 32.00
C HIS A 13 -7.35 8.34 31.57
N GLU A 14 -7.44 9.44 32.32
CA GLU A 14 -8.24 10.61 31.94
C GLU A 14 -7.52 11.48 30.89
N ARG A 15 -6.23 11.23 30.67
CA ARG A 15 -5.37 11.99 29.76
C ARG A 15 -4.38 11.09 29.03
N GLY A 16 -4.06 11.40 27.78
CA GLY A 16 -3.01 10.73 27.01
C GLY A 16 -3.41 9.36 26.45
N HIS A 17 -4.70 9.02 26.47
CA HIS A 17 -5.18 7.80 25.82
C HIS A 17 -5.47 8.09 24.35
N LEU A 18 -4.75 7.40 23.47
CA LEU A 18 -4.95 7.46 22.03
C LEU A 18 -5.78 6.27 21.57
N LYS A 19 -6.57 6.47 20.52
CA LYS A 19 -7.35 5.43 19.86
C LYS A 19 -7.29 5.64 18.36
N ALA A 20 -6.79 4.64 17.66
CA ALA A 20 -6.88 4.61 16.21
C ALA A 20 -8.21 3.96 15.78
N VAL A 21 -8.86 4.56 14.80
CA VAL A 21 -10.15 4.17 14.25
C VAL A 21 -10.05 4.20 12.74
N ASN A 22 -10.79 3.30 12.09
CA ASN A 22 -11.02 3.31 10.64
C ASN A 22 -9.71 3.37 9.82
N VAL A 23 -8.93 2.30 9.89
CA VAL A 23 -7.78 2.09 9.01
C VAL A 23 -8.31 1.75 7.63
N GLN A 24 -7.99 2.58 6.64
CA GLN A 24 -8.39 2.38 5.25
C GLN A 24 -7.16 2.32 4.35
N HIS A 25 -7.18 1.44 3.38
CA HIS A 25 -6.16 1.36 2.35
C HIS A 25 -6.80 1.05 1.00
N HIS A 26 -6.44 1.79 -0.03
CA HIS A 26 -6.96 1.55 -1.37
C HIS A 26 -5.94 1.92 -2.42
N LYS A 27 -6.18 1.45 -3.64
CA LYS A 27 -5.42 1.89 -4.81
C LYS A 27 -5.76 3.35 -5.10
N VAL A 28 -4.79 4.12 -5.60
CA VAL A 28 -5.05 5.50 -6.03
C VAL A 28 -6.11 5.51 -7.14
N GLY A 29 -7.19 6.25 -6.92
CA GLY A 29 -8.34 6.34 -7.84
C GLY A 29 -9.46 5.33 -7.59
N GLU A 30 -9.29 4.41 -6.64
CA GLU A 30 -10.33 3.48 -6.20
C GLU A 30 -10.75 3.80 -4.76
N THR A 31 -12.01 3.52 -4.40
CA THR A 31 -12.53 3.75 -3.02
C THR A 31 -12.62 2.45 -2.22
N ASN A 32 -12.57 1.30 -2.90
CA ASN A 32 -12.71 -0.01 -2.27
C ASN A 32 -11.36 -0.51 -1.76
N GLU A 33 -11.36 -1.18 -0.61
CA GLU A 33 -10.17 -1.83 -0.08
C GLU A 33 -9.88 -3.11 -0.90
N PRO A 34 -8.77 -3.16 -1.67
CA PRO A 34 -8.44 -4.36 -2.41
C PRO A 34 -7.87 -5.41 -1.45
N SER A 35 -8.20 -6.67 -1.69
CA SER A 35 -7.66 -7.80 -0.93
C SER A 35 -6.20 -8.12 -1.30
N ILE A 36 -5.75 -7.71 -2.49
CA ILE A 36 -4.44 -8.04 -3.06
C ILE A 36 -3.94 -6.84 -3.87
N TYR A 37 -2.69 -6.43 -3.67
CA TYR A 37 -2.03 -5.40 -4.48
C TYR A 37 -1.13 -6.02 -5.56
N ARG A 38 -0.90 -5.29 -6.64
CA ARG A 38 0.12 -5.63 -7.63
C ARG A 38 1.44 -4.97 -7.24
N ILE A 39 2.54 -5.59 -7.66
CA ILE A 39 3.84 -4.91 -7.67
C ILE A 39 3.72 -3.57 -8.44
N ASN A 40 4.40 -2.52 -7.97
CA ASN A 40 4.41 -1.20 -8.60
C ASN A 40 3.04 -0.49 -8.66
N ASP A 41 2.01 -0.96 -7.96
CA ASP A 41 0.76 -0.21 -7.81
C ASP A 41 0.98 1.02 -6.91
N ASP A 42 0.26 2.11 -7.20
CA ASP A 42 0.18 3.28 -6.35
C ASP A 42 -0.93 3.09 -5.31
N LEU A 43 -0.57 3.22 -4.04
CA LEU A 43 -1.41 2.92 -2.89
C LEU A 43 -1.58 4.17 -2.02
N GLU A 44 -2.79 4.34 -1.50
CA GLU A 44 -3.14 5.34 -0.49
C GLU A 44 -3.51 4.64 0.82
N TYR A 45 -2.91 5.09 1.91
CA TYR A 45 -3.16 4.61 3.25
C TYR A 45 -3.68 5.75 4.10
N SER A 46 -4.76 5.52 4.83
CA SER A 46 -5.30 6.48 5.78
C SER A 46 -5.72 5.83 7.11
N VAL A 47 -5.56 6.59 8.19
CA VAL A 47 -5.93 6.18 9.53
C VAL A 47 -6.42 7.39 10.30
N GLU A 48 -7.49 7.22 11.09
CA GLU A 48 -7.97 8.27 11.98
C GLU A 48 -7.50 7.99 13.40
N ILE A 49 -6.90 8.98 14.05
CA ILE A 49 -6.42 8.86 15.44
C ILE A 49 -7.12 9.91 16.29
N TYR A 50 -7.65 9.47 17.42
CA TYR A 50 -8.36 10.29 18.40
C TYR A 50 -7.66 10.21 19.75
N GLU A 51 -7.69 11.30 20.50
CA GLU A 51 -7.23 11.42 21.87
C GLU A 51 -8.42 11.54 22.83
N TRP A 52 -8.31 10.93 24.00
CA TRP A 52 -9.28 11.07 25.07
C TRP A 52 -8.93 12.25 25.98
N SER A 53 -9.80 13.26 25.98
CA SER A 53 -9.66 14.46 26.83
C SER A 53 -10.41 14.33 28.18
N GLY A 54 -10.71 13.11 28.63
CA GLY A 54 -11.44 12.81 29.86
C GLY A 54 -12.96 12.93 29.75
N LYS A 55 -13.46 13.66 28.75
CA LYS A 55 -14.90 13.89 28.51
C LYS A 55 -15.36 13.41 27.13
N SER A 56 -14.53 13.59 26.11
CA SER A 56 -14.85 13.29 24.72
C SER A 56 -13.59 12.85 23.95
N TRP A 57 -13.83 12.15 22.83
CA TRP A 57 -12.81 11.82 21.85
C TRP A 57 -12.58 13.02 20.93
N GLU A 58 -11.36 13.56 20.95
CA GLU A 58 -10.95 14.70 20.14
C GLU A 58 -9.94 14.25 19.08
N PRO A 59 -9.89 14.89 17.90
CA PRO A 59 -8.97 14.51 16.84
C PRO A 59 -7.52 14.75 17.27
N TYR A 60 -6.67 13.72 17.13
CA TYR A 60 -5.25 13.84 17.45
C TYR A 60 -4.50 14.52 16.31
N VAL A 61 -3.68 15.54 16.64
CA VAL A 61 -2.87 16.27 15.66
C VAL A 61 -1.40 16.11 16.02
N ALA A 62 -0.66 15.44 15.14
CA ALA A 62 0.76 15.24 15.26
C ALA A 62 1.42 15.19 13.87
N ASP A 63 2.73 15.39 13.82
CA ASP A 63 3.50 15.42 12.57
C ASP A 63 4.52 14.27 12.48
N ASP A 64 4.61 13.43 13.52
CA ASP A 64 5.64 12.41 13.70
C ASP A 64 5.12 10.97 13.52
N VAL A 65 3.84 10.80 13.18
CA VAL A 65 3.26 9.46 12.94
C VAL A 65 3.80 8.89 11.64
N GLN A 66 4.33 7.66 11.70
CA GLN A 66 4.92 6.98 10.54
C GLN A 66 4.22 5.66 10.23
N VAL A 67 4.09 5.36 8.95
CA VAL A 67 3.68 4.05 8.46
C VAL A 67 4.87 3.30 7.88
N GLN A 68 4.92 2.01 8.21
CA GLN A 68 5.89 1.07 7.71
C GLN A 68 5.18 0.06 6.80
N PHE A 69 5.73 -0.15 5.61
CA PHE A 69 5.37 -1.27 4.76
C PHE A 69 6.39 -2.39 4.98
N TYR A 70 6.01 -3.35 5.80
CA TYR A 70 6.90 -4.32 6.44
C TYR A 70 6.69 -5.73 5.87
N MET A 71 7.76 -6.52 5.72
CA MET A 71 7.68 -7.95 5.43
C MET A 71 8.63 -8.74 6.34
N MET A 72 9.94 -8.68 6.04
CA MET A 72 11.03 -9.11 6.94
C MET A 72 11.82 -7.91 7.46
N SER A 73 11.84 -6.84 6.67
CA SER A 73 12.38 -5.52 6.97
C SER A 73 11.39 -4.46 6.48
N PRO A 74 11.44 -3.22 6.98
CA PRO A 74 10.64 -2.12 6.45
C PRO A 74 11.18 -1.72 5.07
N TYR A 75 10.41 -1.95 4.01
CA TYR A 75 10.77 -1.55 2.64
C TYR A 75 10.45 -0.08 2.38
N VAL A 76 9.34 0.39 2.95
CA VAL A 76 8.90 1.78 2.85
C VAL A 76 8.63 2.28 4.26
N LEU A 77 9.28 3.38 4.62
CA LEU A 77 9.01 4.14 5.83
C LEU A 77 8.59 5.54 5.38
N LYS A 78 7.37 5.96 5.72
CA LYS A 78 6.88 7.30 5.41
C LYS A 78 6.15 7.90 6.59
N THR A 79 6.39 9.19 6.80
CA THR A 79 5.59 10.01 7.72
C THR A 79 4.22 10.30 7.10
N LEU A 80 3.18 10.19 7.92
CA LEU A 80 1.81 10.49 7.53
C LEU A 80 1.57 12.00 7.56
N SER A 81 0.86 12.51 6.55
CA SER A 81 0.38 13.89 6.54
C SER A 81 -0.94 13.98 7.30
N ASN A 82 -1.15 15.07 8.06
CA ASN A 82 -2.39 15.29 8.82
C ASN A 82 -3.33 16.28 8.09
N ASP A 83 -4.65 16.06 8.21
CA ASP A 83 -5.69 17.00 7.73
C ASP A 83 -6.24 17.87 8.90
N LYS A 84 -5.52 17.92 10.03
CA LYS A 84 -5.93 18.58 11.31
C LYS A 84 -7.27 18.12 11.91
N LYS A 85 -8.01 17.25 11.23
CA LYS A 85 -9.26 16.61 11.66
C LYS A 85 -9.05 15.22 12.26
N GLY A 86 -7.81 14.88 12.63
CA GLY A 86 -7.46 13.56 13.17
C GLY A 86 -7.23 12.49 12.10
N ARG A 87 -7.38 12.83 10.82
CA ARG A 87 -7.06 11.94 9.69
C ARG A 87 -5.60 12.08 9.29
N PHE A 88 -4.91 10.96 9.24
CA PHE A 88 -3.56 10.80 8.77
C PHE A 88 -3.59 10.05 7.45
N PHE A 89 -2.89 10.55 6.44
CA PHE A 89 -2.88 9.95 5.10
C PHE A 89 -1.48 9.98 4.49
N THR A 90 -1.21 9.02 3.61
CA THR A 90 -0.01 9.01 2.78
C THR A 90 -0.25 8.20 1.52
N SER A 91 0.49 8.54 0.47
CA SER A 91 0.52 7.77 -0.76
C SER A 91 1.94 7.28 -1.06
N PHE A 92 2.06 6.03 -1.50
CA PHE A 92 3.33 5.46 -1.91
C PHE A 92 3.14 4.31 -2.89
N LYS A 93 4.24 3.97 -3.57
CA LYS A 93 4.28 2.90 -4.55
C LYS A 93 4.71 1.60 -3.89
N VAL A 94 4.03 0.51 -4.21
CA VAL A 94 4.38 -0.84 -3.74
C VAL A 94 5.73 -1.26 -4.34
N PRO A 95 6.68 -1.79 -3.53
CA PRO A 95 8.01 -2.18 -3.99
C PRO A 95 7.98 -3.32 -5.01
N ASP A 96 9.08 -3.47 -5.77
CA ASP A 96 9.27 -4.50 -6.82
C ASP A 96 9.54 -5.91 -6.27
N VAL A 97 8.92 -6.26 -5.15
CA VAL A 97 9.05 -7.55 -4.47
C VAL A 97 7.66 -8.06 -4.15
N TYR A 98 7.35 -9.28 -4.58
CA TYR A 98 6.10 -9.95 -4.22
C TYR A 98 6.25 -10.72 -2.91
N GLY A 99 5.14 -10.91 -2.21
CA GLY A 99 5.13 -11.55 -0.90
C GLY A 99 3.95 -11.08 -0.08
N VAL A 100 4.01 -11.35 1.22
CA VAL A 100 2.96 -10.91 2.14
C VAL A 100 3.51 -9.78 2.99
N PHE A 101 3.00 -8.58 2.73
CA PHE A 101 3.39 -7.38 3.45
C PHE A 101 2.42 -7.08 4.58
N GLN A 102 2.84 -6.21 5.48
CA GLN A 102 2.05 -5.70 6.58
C GLN A 102 2.18 -4.17 6.62
N PHE A 103 1.05 -3.48 6.65
CA PHE A 103 1.00 -2.09 7.10
C PHE A 103 1.19 -2.11 8.60
N LYS A 104 2.27 -1.50 9.07
CA LYS A 104 2.61 -1.43 10.47
C LYS A 104 2.71 0.05 10.88
N VAL A 105 1.91 0.45 11.84
CA VAL A 105 1.98 1.77 12.47
C VAL A 105 2.25 1.53 13.94
N GLU A 106 3.44 1.91 14.38
CA GLU A 106 3.85 1.87 15.78
C GLU A 106 4.08 3.31 16.22
N TYR A 107 3.30 3.75 17.21
CA TYR A 107 3.40 5.08 17.78
C TYR A 107 3.60 4.97 19.28
N ASP A 108 4.86 5.13 19.70
CA ASP A 108 5.28 5.11 21.10
C ASP A 108 5.84 6.48 21.47
N ARG A 109 5.04 7.24 22.23
CA ARG A 109 5.41 8.57 22.70
C ARG A 109 5.28 8.66 24.21
N LEU A 110 6.28 9.26 24.87
CA LEU A 110 6.26 9.49 26.31
C LEU A 110 5.02 10.28 26.71
N GLY A 111 4.27 9.77 27.69
CA GLY A 111 3.05 10.38 28.20
C GLY A 111 1.77 9.98 27.47
N TYR A 112 1.86 9.20 26.38
CA TYR A 112 0.71 8.66 25.66
C TYR A 112 0.66 7.12 25.73
N THR A 113 -0.51 6.54 25.48
CA THR A 113 -0.66 5.10 25.26
C THR A 113 -0.01 4.68 23.95
N SER A 114 0.66 3.53 23.95
CA SER A 114 1.22 2.94 22.74
C SER A 114 0.11 2.55 21.76
N LEU A 115 0.29 2.91 20.49
CA LEU A 115 -0.58 2.45 19.40
C LEU A 115 0.20 1.50 18.51
N SER A 116 -0.30 0.27 18.39
CA SER A 116 0.20 -0.72 17.44
C SER A 116 -0.92 -1.17 16.51
N LEU A 117 -0.78 -0.86 15.23
CA LEU A 117 -1.70 -1.28 14.18
C LEU A 117 -0.93 -2.12 13.17
N SER A 118 -1.43 -3.32 12.90
CA SER A 118 -0.89 -4.20 11.88
C SER A 118 -2.01 -4.71 10.97
N LYS A 119 -1.84 -4.55 9.66
CA LYS A 119 -2.76 -5.07 8.64
C LYS A 119 -1.97 -5.79 7.57
N GLN A 120 -2.19 -7.10 7.46
CA GLN A 120 -1.50 -7.96 6.50
C GLN A 120 -2.18 -7.93 5.13
N ILE A 121 -1.40 -7.72 4.07
CA ILE A 121 -1.88 -7.67 2.69
C ILE A 121 -0.90 -8.36 1.74
N PRO A 122 -1.36 -9.31 0.91
CA PRO A 122 -0.53 -9.93 -0.11
C PRO A 122 -0.28 -9.00 -1.30
N VAL A 123 0.95 -9.04 -1.81
CA VAL A 123 1.37 -8.39 -3.06
C VAL A 123 1.68 -9.48 -4.08
N ARG A 124 1.01 -9.41 -5.24
CA ARG A 124 1.16 -10.36 -6.34
C ARG A 124 2.03 -9.79 -7.48
N PRO A 125 2.77 -10.65 -8.20
CA PRO A 125 3.43 -10.26 -9.43
C PRO A 125 2.42 -10.03 -10.57
N PHE A 126 2.94 -9.55 -11.70
CA PHE A 126 2.18 -9.35 -12.93
C PHE A 126 1.65 -10.69 -13.46
N ARG A 127 0.37 -10.72 -13.85
CA ARG A 127 -0.19 -11.87 -14.58
C ARG A 127 0.28 -11.85 -16.02
N HIS A 128 0.25 -13.02 -16.67
CA HIS A 128 0.66 -13.18 -18.07
C HIS A 128 -0.08 -12.26 -19.06
N ASN A 129 -1.29 -11.80 -18.71
CA ASN A 129 -2.11 -10.91 -19.54
C ASN A 129 -1.88 -9.42 -19.25
N GLU A 130 -1.13 -9.08 -18.19
CA GLU A 130 -0.90 -7.71 -17.73
C GLU A 130 0.46 -7.14 -18.21
N TYR A 131 1.25 -7.94 -18.94
CA TYR A 131 2.46 -7.48 -19.61
C TYR A 131 2.13 -6.67 -20.86
N GLU A 132 2.99 -5.72 -21.18
CA GLU A 132 2.91 -4.94 -22.41
C GLU A 132 2.96 -5.85 -23.64
N ARG A 133 2.02 -5.65 -24.55
CA ARG A 133 1.95 -6.38 -25.83
C ARG A 133 2.34 -5.43 -26.96
N PHE A 134 2.91 -6.00 -28.03
CA PHE A 134 3.31 -5.26 -29.22
C PHE A 134 4.40 -4.22 -28.96
N ILE A 135 5.46 -4.67 -28.31
CA ILE A 135 6.63 -3.83 -28.04
C ILE A 135 7.27 -3.43 -29.39
N PRO A 136 7.58 -2.15 -29.63
CA PRO A 136 8.13 -1.71 -30.91
C PRO A 136 9.45 -2.39 -31.29
N ALA A 137 10.28 -2.71 -30.30
CA ALA A 137 11.51 -3.46 -30.50
C ALA A 137 11.29 -4.89 -31.04
N ALA A 138 10.10 -5.46 -30.84
CA ALA A 138 9.76 -6.81 -31.27
C ALA A 138 9.11 -6.86 -32.67
N TYR A 139 8.89 -5.73 -33.34
CA TYR A 139 8.30 -5.69 -34.69
C TYR A 139 8.99 -6.59 -35.73
N PRO A 140 10.34 -6.68 -35.78
CA PRO A 140 11.00 -7.59 -36.71
C PRO A 140 10.58 -9.06 -36.53
N TYR A 141 10.35 -9.50 -35.30
CA TYR A 141 9.94 -10.88 -34.99
C TYR A 141 8.48 -11.14 -35.37
N TYR A 142 7.59 -10.17 -35.11
CA TYR A 142 6.20 -10.28 -35.54
C TYR A 142 6.11 -10.37 -37.07
N GLY A 143 6.84 -9.51 -37.78
CA GLY A 143 6.91 -9.55 -39.25
C GLY A 143 7.48 -10.85 -39.80
N ALA A 144 8.55 -11.39 -39.19
CA ALA A 144 9.14 -12.67 -39.58
C ALA A 144 8.17 -13.85 -39.38
N ALA A 145 7.42 -13.88 -38.28
CA ALA A 145 6.43 -14.92 -38.04
C ALA A 145 5.32 -14.90 -39.10
N PHE A 146 4.80 -13.70 -39.44
CA PHE A 146 3.82 -13.56 -40.51
C PHE A 146 4.39 -13.91 -41.89
N SER A 147 5.65 -13.55 -42.18
CA SER A 147 6.28 -13.86 -43.47
C SER A 147 6.53 -15.35 -43.67
N MET A 148 6.80 -16.11 -42.60
CA MET A 148 6.91 -17.58 -42.68
C MET A 148 5.55 -18.25 -42.89
N ALA A 149 4.47 -17.68 -42.34
CA ALA A 149 3.14 -18.26 -42.43
C ALA A 149 2.45 -18.04 -43.80
N MET A 150 2.67 -16.90 -44.47
CA MET A 150 1.84 -16.48 -45.62
C MET A 150 2.24 -17.09 -46.98
N PRO A 151 3.52 -17.21 -47.39
CA PRO A 151 3.85 -17.76 -48.71
C PRO A 151 4.66 -19.05 -48.69
N ASN A 152 5.51 -19.30 -47.68
CA ASN A 152 6.51 -20.37 -47.79
C ASN A 152 5.92 -21.76 -47.55
N THR A 153 5.10 -21.96 -46.53
CA THR A 153 4.47 -23.27 -46.28
C THR A 153 3.45 -23.62 -47.36
N MET A 154 2.63 -22.67 -47.82
CA MET A 154 1.64 -22.95 -48.86
C MET A 154 2.27 -23.13 -50.25
N ARG A 155 3.31 -22.35 -50.62
CA ARG A 155 4.05 -22.58 -51.87
C ARG A 155 4.92 -23.82 -51.83
N VAL A 156 5.62 -24.10 -50.74
CA VAL A 156 6.49 -25.29 -50.64
C VAL A 156 5.64 -26.56 -50.60
N CYS A 157 4.53 -26.60 -49.85
CA CYS A 157 3.61 -27.74 -49.90
C CYS A 157 3.00 -27.92 -51.30
N ALA A 158 2.56 -26.84 -51.95
CA ALA A 158 2.07 -26.94 -53.33
C ALA A 158 3.15 -27.46 -54.29
N MET A 159 4.37 -26.93 -54.22
CA MET A 159 5.45 -27.28 -55.15
C MET A 159 5.99 -28.70 -54.93
N HIS A 160 5.98 -29.23 -53.69
CA HIS A 160 6.33 -30.63 -53.40
C HIS A 160 5.25 -31.65 -53.77
N THR A 161 3.99 -31.22 -54.01
CA THR A 161 2.91 -32.13 -54.43
C THR A 161 2.86 -32.29 -55.97
N PHE A 162 3.56 -31.42 -56.71
CA PHE A 162 3.62 -31.41 -58.18
C PHE A 162 4.97 -31.91 -58.75
N VAL A 163 5.81 -32.54 -57.92
CA VAL A 163 7.00 -33.33 -58.32
C VAL A 163 6.77 -34.77 -57.89
#